data_AF-A0A0G0W5I5-F1
#
_entry.id   AF-A0A0G0W5I5-F1
#
_cell.length_a   1.000
_cell.length_b   1.000
_cell.length_c   1.000
_cell.angle_alpha   90.00
_cell.angle_beta   90.00
_cell.angle_gamma   90.00
#
_symmetry.space_group_name_H-M   'P 1'
#
loop_
_entity.id
_entity.type
_entity.pdbx_description
1 polymer ?
#
loop_
_entity_poly.entity_id
_entity_poly.type
_entity_poly.pdbx_seq_one_letter_code
_entity_poly.pdbx_strand_id
1 'polypeptide(L)'
;MNTWITSRAFFEKVIISLFVLLSAWWLILFFVYKHTFPHADLVWAASYQIIAILGAIFGLVIAKQWGGFKSALGRSILLFSTGLLLQSFGQSVFSFYNLFLEIDIPYPSISDIGFFGSILFYIYGALVLGNVFGAKVSLKNTFNRILIVIIPAIILFISYYFFLRAYEFDGVSPLQVFLDFGYPLGQAIYLALAISVFILSSKFLGGVLRSSISFILVALIVQYVADYNFLYQALNGTWVNGDYGDYIYLLSYTVLSLGLIKVGDAFYRTKFSESTKDISEENLALNTPEILTQIILSIIKRQEKVAGQIAWEEAKDVLGKDAVDQQKEEILIKDRSSSNLKKLIDGLVFRYKQLFGDLAIEVSKNAARNLLAELSKEETPESLK
;
A
#
# COMPACT_ATOMS: atom_id res chain seq x y z
N MET A 1 20.20 -3.82 -18.40
CA MET A 1 19.19 -4.84 -18.04
C MET A 1 19.43 -5.42 -16.65
N ASN A 2 20.67 -5.74 -16.27
CA ASN A 2 21.03 -6.09 -14.88
C ASN A 2 20.94 -4.91 -13.89
N THR A 3 21.28 -3.69 -14.32
CA THR A 3 21.48 -2.53 -13.42
C THR A 3 20.27 -2.12 -12.56
N TRP A 4 19.04 -2.34 -13.04
CA TRP A 4 17.81 -1.89 -12.36
C TRP A 4 17.16 -2.94 -11.44
N ILE A 5 17.42 -4.23 -11.65
CA ILE A 5 17.03 -5.28 -10.69
C ILE A 5 18.04 -5.30 -9.56
N THR A 6 19.33 -5.20 -9.92
CA THR A 6 20.41 -5.07 -8.94
C THR A 6 20.19 -3.84 -8.08
N SER A 7 19.63 -2.74 -8.62
CA SER A 7 19.36 -1.54 -7.81
C SER A 7 18.29 -1.77 -6.75
N ARG A 8 17.23 -2.55 -7.00
CA ARG A 8 16.16 -2.79 -5.99
C ARG A 8 16.57 -3.74 -4.89
N ALA A 9 17.19 -4.87 -5.25
CA ALA A 9 17.79 -5.75 -4.26
C ALA A 9 18.88 -5.03 -3.46
N PHE A 10 19.60 -4.10 -4.10
CA PHE A 10 20.51 -3.19 -3.42
C PHE A 10 19.77 -2.25 -2.46
N PHE A 11 18.67 -1.61 -2.87
CA PHE A 11 17.91 -0.72 -1.98
C PHE A 11 17.26 -1.45 -0.81
N GLU A 12 16.71 -2.64 -1.02
CA GLU A 12 16.23 -3.50 0.07
C GLU A 12 17.37 -3.78 1.06
N LYS A 13 18.55 -4.16 0.56
CA LYS A 13 19.75 -4.36 1.40
C LYS A 13 20.18 -3.08 2.10
N VAL A 14 20.09 -1.91 1.46
CA VAL A 14 20.42 -0.61 2.08
C VAL A 14 19.47 -0.32 3.23
N ILE A 15 18.15 -0.46 3.04
CA ILE A 15 17.16 -0.26 4.12
C ILE A 15 17.41 -1.23 5.27
N ILE A 16 17.63 -2.52 4.98
CA ILE A 16 17.92 -3.53 6.00
C ILE A 16 19.23 -3.22 6.73
N SER A 17 20.28 -2.81 6.01
CA SER A 17 21.58 -2.48 6.61
C SER A 17 21.47 -1.25 7.51
N LEU A 18 20.76 -0.21 7.06
CA LEU A 18 20.48 0.97 7.88
C LEU A 18 19.68 0.61 9.12
N PHE A 19 18.65 -0.23 8.99
CA PHE A 19 17.88 -0.71 10.14
C PHE A 19 18.78 -1.44 11.14
N VAL A 20 19.60 -2.38 10.69
CA VAL A 20 20.52 -3.12 11.57
C VAL A 20 21.52 -2.18 12.26
N LEU A 21 22.09 -1.22 11.53
CA LEU A 21 23.04 -0.25 12.09
C LEU A 21 22.37 0.66 13.12
N LEU A 22 21.20 1.21 12.81
CA LEU A 22 20.44 2.06 13.72
C LEU A 22 19.95 1.29 14.95
N SER A 23 19.54 0.03 14.79
CA SER A 23 19.19 -0.85 15.90
C SER A 23 20.39 -1.16 16.79
N ALA A 24 21.56 -1.43 16.21
CA ALA A 24 22.78 -1.65 17.00
C ALA A 24 23.17 -0.40 17.80
N TRP A 25 23.10 0.78 17.19
CA TRP A 25 23.34 2.05 17.87
C TRP A 25 22.31 2.28 18.99
N TRP A 26 21.03 2.04 18.73
CA TRP A 26 19.97 2.15 19.74
C TRP A 26 20.20 1.22 20.94
N LEU A 27 20.55 -0.05 20.69
CA LEU A 27 20.82 -1.03 21.76
C LEU A 27 21.96 -0.58 22.67
N ILE A 28 23.00 0.05 22.11
CA ILE A 28 24.10 0.63 22.89
C ILE A 28 23.58 1.77 23.77
N LEU A 29 22.83 2.71 23.19
CA LEU A 29 22.26 3.84 23.96
C LEU A 29 21.33 3.37 25.08
N PHE A 30 20.43 2.45 24.76
CA PHE A 30 19.39 1.97 25.66
C PHE A 30 19.92 1.05 26.77
N PHE A 31 20.71 0.01 26.44
CA PHE A 31 21.15 -0.98 27.42
C PHE A 31 22.49 -0.66 28.08
N VAL A 32 23.44 -0.08 27.34
CA VAL A 32 24.79 0.18 27.85
C VAL A 32 24.83 1.54 28.52
N TYR A 33 24.40 2.58 27.81
CA TYR A 33 24.44 3.94 28.34
C TYR A 33 23.20 4.35 29.13
N LYS A 34 22.07 3.63 29.03
CA LYS A 34 20.84 3.86 29.81
C LYS A 34 20.43 5.34 29.85
N HIS A 35 20.44 6.00 28.70
CA HIS A 35 20.10 7.42 28.56
C HIS A 35 21.00 8.40 29.35
N THR A 36 22.23 8.00 29.71
CA THR A 36 23.21 8.89 30.39
C THR A 36 23.61 10.09 29.52
N PHE A 37 23.44 10.00 28.19
CA PHE A 37 23.81 11.04 27.24
C PHE A 37 22.59 11.50 26.41
N PRO A 38 21.73 12.39 26.94
CA PRO A 38 20.50 12.82 26.27
C PRO A 38 20.71 13.40 24.86
N HIS A 39 21.83 14.08 24.63
CA HIS A 39 22.18 14.59 23.32
C HIS A 39 22.46 13.47 22.31
N ALA A 40 23.04 12.34 22.74
CA ALA A 40 23.26 11.20 21.87
C ALA A 40 21.93 10.51 21.49
N ASP A 41 20.99 10.44 22.44
CA ASP A 41 19.65 9.91 22.23
C ASP A 41 18.86 10.75 21.22
N LEU A 42 18.91 12.08 21.37
CA LEU A 42 18.32 13.03 20.42
C LEU A 42 18.91 12.90 19.01
N VAL A 43 20.24 12.76 18.89
CA VAL A 43 20.90 12.59 17.59
C VAL A 43 20.50 11.27 16.94
N TRP A 44 20.38 10.19 17.72
CA TRP A 44 19.86 8.93 17.21
C TRP A 44 18.40 9.06 16.75
N ALA A 45 17.54 9.70 17.56
CA ALA A 45 16.14 9.95 17.23
C ALA A 45 15.98 10.82 15.96
N ALA A 46 16.88 11.80 15.76
CA ALA A 46 16.91 12.61 14.56
C ALA A 46 17.39 11.85 13.30
N SER A 47 18.10 10.73 13.48
CA SER A 47 18.74 10.01 12.38
C SER A 47 17.86 8.94 11.74
N TYR A 48 16.97 8.28 12.49
CA TYR A 48 16.23 7.11 11.98
C TYR A 48 15.25 7.45 10.84
N GLN A 49 14.83 8.71 10.73
CA GLN A 49 14.01 9.20 9.62
C GLN A 49 14.66 9.01 8.23
N ILE A 50 15.98 8.78 8.16
CA ILE A 50 16.65 8.50 6.88
C ILE A 50 16.04 7.29 6.15
N ILE A 51 15.55 6.29 6.90
CA ILE A 51 14.84 5.15 6.33
C ILE A 51 13.52 5.58 5.69
N ALA A 52 12.76 6.44 6.36
CA ALA A 52 11.50 6.99 5.82
C ALA A 52 11.75 7.81 4.55
N ILE A 53 12.77 8.67 4.54
CA ILE A 53 13.15 9.48 3.37
C ILE A 53 13.50 8.58 2.17
N LEU A 54 14.38 7.59 2.37
CA LEU A 54 14.77 6.67 1.31
C LEU A 54 13.58 5.84 0.82
N GLY A 55 12.82 5.27 1.74
CA GLY A 55 11.60 4.50 1.45
C GLY A 55 10.60 5.30 0.62
N ALA A 56 10.38 6.57 0.98
CA ALA A 56 9.50 7.45 0.24
C ALA A 56 10.01 7.78 -1.16
N ILE A 57 11.30 8.13 -1.32
CA ILE A 57 11.89 8.41 -2.63
C ILE A 57 11.73 7.22 -3.58
N PHE A 58 12.03 6.00 -3.10
CA PHE A 58 11.83 4.79 -3.90
C PHE A 58 10.35 4.51 -4.15
N GLY A 59 9.50 4.71 -3.15
CA GLY A 59 8.05 4.59 -3.27
C GLY A 59 7.47 5.48 -4.37
N LEU A 60 7.92 6.74 -4.48
CA LEU A 60 7.51 7.66 -5.55
C LEU A 60 7.93 7.15 -6.94
N VAL A 61 9.15 6.62 -7.07
CA VAL A 61 9.63 6.01 -8.32
C VAL A 61 8.81 4.78 -8.70
N ILE A 62 8.51 3.93 -7.71
CA ILE A 62 7.70 2.71 -7.89
C ILE A 62 6.26 3.07 -8.26
N ALA A 63 5.67 4.07 -7.61
CA ALA A 63 4.34 4.53 -7.92
C ALA A 63 4.19 4.93 -9.40
N LYS A 64 5.19 5.64 -9.95
CA LYS A 64 5.20 6.02 -11.37
C LYS A 64 5.17 4.81 -12.29
N GLN A 65 5.86 3.72 -11.95
CA GLN A 65 5.84 2.47 -12.72
C GLN A 65 4.46 1.82 -12.71
N TRP A 66 3.76 1.90 -11.59
CA TRP A 66 2.38 1.44 -11.46
C TRP A 66 1.36 2.44 -12.02
N GLY A 67 1.75 3.46 -12.79
CA GLY A 67 0.86 4.43 -13.44
C GLY A 67 0.61 5.72 -12.65
N GLY A 68 1.24 5.89 -11.48
CA GLY A 68 1.18 7.09 -10.66
C GLY A 68 -0.26 7.51 -10.35
N PHE A 69 -0.60 8.77 -10.63
CA PHE A 69 -1.96 9.29 -10.43
C PHE A 69 -3.04 8.66 -11.33
N LYS A 70 -2.66 7.99 -12.41
CA LYS A 70 -3.60 7.42 -13.39
C LYS A 70 -4.15 6.06 -12.97
N SER A 71 -3.52 5.38 -12.02
CA SER A 71 -3.99 4.10 -11.49
C SER A 71 -4.34 4.20 -10.01
N ALA A 72 -5.19 3.31 -9.53
CA ALA A 72 -5.52 3.25 -8.11
C ALA A 72 -4.34 2.76 -7.25
N LEU A 73 -3.63 1.71 -7.68
CA LEU A 73 -2.46 1.21 -6.95
C LEU A 73 -1.32 2.24 -6.92
N GLY A 74 -1.02 2.88 -8.05
CA GLY A 74 -0.02 3.95 -8.15
C GLY A 74 -0.35 5.13 -7.22
N ARG A 75 -1.61 5.57 -7.18
CA ARG A 75 -2.07 6.62 -6.25
C ARG A 75 -1.88 6.23 -4.79
N SER A 76 -2.23 4.99 -4.43
CA SER A 76 -2.05 4.52 -3.05
C SER A 76 -0.58 4.56 -2.63
N ILE A 77 0.33 4.08 -3.49
CA ILE A 77 1.78 4.12 -3.24
C ILE A 77 2.29 5.56 -3.13
N LEU A 78 1.83 6.48 -3.99
CA LEU A 78 2.17 7.92 -3.87
C LEU A 78 1.75 8.46 -2.50
N LEU A 79 0.53 8.15 -2.05
CA LEU A 79 0.00 8.65 -0.80
C LEU A 79 0.81 8.16 0.41
N PHE A 80 1.15 6.87 0.47
CA PHE A 80 2.02 6.35 1.53
C PHE A 80 3.42 6.93 1.48
N SER A 81 3.99 7.10 0.29
CA SER A 81 5.32 7.71 0.12
C SER A 81 5.33 9.17 0.59
N THR A 82 4.29 9.94 0.26
CA THR A 82 4.14 11.31 0.73
C THR A 82 3.92 11.36 2.24
N GLY A 83 3.16 10.42 2.82
CA GLY A 83 3.00 10.30 4.27
C GLY A 83 4.34 10.07 4.99
N LEU A 84 5.23 9.23 4.44
CA LEU A 84 6.60 9.05 4.97
C LEU A 84 7.45 10.33 4.87
N LEU A 85 7.32 11.11 3.78
CA LEU A 85 8.00 12.41 3.67
C LEU A 85 7.47 13.42 4.68
N LEU A 86 6.16 13.43 4.93
CA LEU A 86 5.54 14.30 5.93
C LEU A 86 5.96 13.91 7.34
N GLN A 87 6.05 12.62 7.66
CA GLN A 87 6.64 12.12 8.90
C GLN A 87 8.09 12.61 9.07
N SER A 88 8.90 12.46 8.02
CA SER A 88 10.30 12.92 8.04
C SER A 88 10.40 14.46 8.16
N PHE A 89 9.48 15.20 7.53
CA PHE A 89 9.42 16.65 7.69
C PHE A 89 9.11 17.03 9.14
N GLY A 90 8.10 16.39 9.75
CA GLY A 90 7.77 16.56 11.17
C GLY A 90 8.97 16.27 12.06
N GLN A 91 9.63 15.13 11.84
CA GLN A 91 10.81 14.73 12.61
C GLN A 91 11.99 15.67 12.43
N SER A 92 12.23 16.18 11.22
CA SER A 92 13.29 17.14 10.95
C SER A 92 13.04 18.47 11.66
N VAL A 93 11.81 18.98 11.64
CA VAL A 93 11.43 20.19 12.37
C VAL A 93 11.56 19.95 13.88
N PHE A 94 11.03 18.84 14.39
CA PHE A 94 11.15 18.45 15.79
C PHE A 94 12.61 18.40 16.25
N SER A 95 13.45 17.72 15.46
CA SER A 95 14.89 17.59 15.73
C SER A 95 15.58 18.95 15.68
N PHE A 96 15.17 19.86 14.79
CA PHE A 96 15.73 21.20 14.70
C PHE A 96 15.51 22.01 15.98
N TYR A 97 14.28 22.00 16.52
CA TYR A 97 13.96 22.66 17.80
C TYR A 97 14.82 22.10 18.95
N ASN A 98 14.92 20.78 19.06
CA ASN A 98 15.58 20.14 20.21
C ASN A 98 17.12 20.16 20.10
N LEU A 99 17.70 19.91 18.92
CA LEU A 99 19.16 19.79 18.76
C LEU A 99 19.86 21.12 18.52
N PHE A 100 19.22 22.09 17.88
CA PHE A 100 19.88 23.33 17.47
C PHE A 100 19.37 24.55 18.21
N LEU A 101 18.07 24.61 18.52
CA LEU A 101 17.50 25.70 19.31
C LEU A 101 17.53 25.43 20.81
N GLU A 102 17.70 24.17 21.22
CA GLU A 102 17.73 23.73 22.62
C GLU A 102 16.50 24.20 23.43
N ILE A 103 15.34 24.22 22.77
CA ILE A 103 14.06 24.56 23.40
C ILE A 103 13.07 23.42 23.23
N ASP A 104 12.18 23.30 24.21
CA ASP A 104 11.01 22.44 24.10
C ASP A 104 10.18 22.90 22.91
N ILE A 105 9.80 21.95 22.06
CA ILE A 105 8.97 22.25 20.90
C ILE A 105 7.61 22.81 21.37
N PRO A 106 7.17 23.98 20.86
CA PRO A 106 5.85 24.48 21.20
C PRO A 106 4.76 23.50 20.73
N TYR A 107 3.59 23.52 21.36
CA TYR A 107 2.44 22.75 20.88
C TYR A 107 1.22 23.65 20.78
N PRO A 108 0.55 23.74 19.62
CA PRO A 108 0.94 23.21 18.30
C PRO A 108 2.22 23.85 17.73
N SER A 109 2.88 23.18 16.77
CA SER A 109 4.09 23.61 16.07
C SER A 109 4.06 23.36 14.56
N ILE A 110 5.13 23.79 13.89
CA ILE A 110 5.38 23.51 12.48
C ILE A 110 5.56 21.99 12.23
N SER A 111 6.07 21.21 13.20
CA SER A 111 6.23 19.76 13.00
C SER A 111 4.88 19.06 12.86
N ASP A 112 3.82 19.60 13.47
CA ASP A 112 2.46 19.05 13.37
C ASP A 112 1.92 19.09 11.93
N ILE A 113 2.39 19.99 11.07
CA ILE A 113 2.06 19.97 9.63
C ILE A 113 2.51 18.64 8.99
N GLY A 114 3.69 18.14 9.40
CA GLY A 114 4.23 16.87 8.96
C GLY A 114 3.53 15.69 9.62
N PHE A 115 3.56 15.64 10.95
CA PHE A 115 3.00 14.51 11.71
C PHE A 115 1.51 14.33 11.45
N PHE A 116 0.70 15.37 11.62
CA PHE A 116 -0.73 15.31 11.35
C PHE A 116 -1.04 15.16 9.86
N GLY A 117 -0.28 15.84 8.99
CA GLY A 117 -0.42 15.68 7.54
C GLY A 117 -0.24 14.23 7.10
N SER A 118 0.73 13.51 7.68
CA SER A 118 0.96 12.10 7.36
C SER A 118 -0.24 11.20 7.66
N ILE A 119 -0.97 11.48 8.74
CA ILE A 119 -2.20 10.76 9.13
C ILE A 119 -3.22 10.85 8.00
N LEU A 120 -3.47 12.05 7.47
CA LEU A 120 -4.43 12.25 6.37
C LEU A 120 -4.03 11.47 5.11
N PHE A 121 -2.74 11.46 4.79
CA PHE A 121 -2.20 10.72 3.65
C PHE A 121 -2.27 9.21 3.85
N TYR A 122 -2.01 8.69 5.06
CA TYR A 122 -2.16 7.27 5.38
C TYR A 122 -3.62 6.81 5.33
N ILE A 123 -4.55 7.60 5.87
CA ILE A 123 -6.00 7.36 5.74
C ILE A 123 -6.38 7.25 4.27
N TYR A 124 -6.01 8.25 3.46
CA TYR A 124 -6.41 8.26 2.05
C TYR A 124 -5.72 7.15 1.25
N GLY A 125 -4.44 6.88 1.54
CA GLY A 125 -3.68 5.77 0.95
C GLY A 125 -4.33 4.42 1.20
N ALA A 126 -4.76 4.17 2.44
CA ALA A 126 -5.46 2.94 2.84
C ALA A 126 -6.85 2.82 2.21
N LEU A 127 -7.62 3.92 2.10
CA LEU A 127 -8.91 3.95 1.40
C LEU A 127 -8.77 3.58 -0.08
N VAL A 128 -7.80 4.19 -0.77
CA VAL A 128 -7.53 3.88 -2.17
C VAL A 128 -7.08 2.42 -2.32
N LEU A 129 -6.23 1.93 -1.41
CA LEU A 129 -5.77 0.54 -1.42
C LEU A 129 -6.91 -0.47 -1.21
N GLY A 130 -7.81 -0.19 -0.27
CA GLY A 130 -9.00 -1.02 -0.02
C GLY A 130 -9.90 -1.12 -1.25
N ASN A 131 -10.04 -0.03 -2.00
CA ASN A 131 -10.80 -0.02 -3.25
C ASN A 131 -10.15 -0.87 -4.35
N VAL A 132 -8.83 -1.06 -4.33
CA VAL A 132 -8.12 -1.94 -5.28
C VAL A 132 -8.29 -3.41 -4.91
N PHE A 133 -8.18 -3.77 -3.63
CA PHE A 133 -8.09 -5.18 -3.21
C PHE A 133 -9.33 -5.69 -2.47
N GLY A 134 -10.52 -5.36 -2.98
CA GLY A 134 -11.73 -6.13 -2.67
C GLY A 134 -12.67 -5.56 -1.61
N ALA A 135 -12.55 -4.29 -1.21
CA ALA A 135 -13.56 -3.65 -0.36
C ALA A 135 -14.97 -3.76 -0.99
N LYS A 136 -15.10 -3.50 -2.29
CA LYS A 136 -16.40 -3.58 -3.00
C LYS A 136 -17.02 -4.97 -3.02
N VAL A 137 -16.21 -6.00 -3.19
CA VAL A 137 -16.68 -7.39 -3.32
C VAL A 137 -16.99 -7.96 -1.94
N SER A 138 -16.11 -7.72 -0.98
CA SER A 138 -16.22 -8.26 0.37
C SER A 138 -17.44 -7.70 1.12
N LEU A 139 -17.88 -6.48 0.78
CA LEU A 139 -19.11 -5.84 1.28
C LEU A 139 -20.41 -6.47 0.76
N LYS A 140 -20.37 -7.50 -0.11
CA LYS A 140 -21.58 -8.28 -0.44
C LYS A 140 -22.03 -9.16 0.74
N ASN A 141 -21.13 -9.54 1.64
CA ASN A 141 -21.43 -10.34 2.82
C ASN A 141 -21.85 -9.44 4.00
N THR A 142 -23.02 -9.72 4.60
CA THR A 142 -23.54 -9.00 5.77
C THR A 142 -22.58 -9.00 6.96
N PHE A 143 -21.89 -10.12 7.22
CA PHE A 143 -20.89 -10.19 8.30
C PHE A 143 -19.74 -9.20 8.08
N ASN A 144 -19.24 -9.09 6.84
CA ASN A 144 -18.18 -8.16 6.50
C ASN A 144 -18.64 -6.69 6.58
N ARG A 145 -19.91 -6.41 6.27
CA ARG A 145 -20.51 -5.08 6.50
C ARG A 145 -20.56 -4.72 7.98
N ILE A 146 -20.90 -5.68 8.83
CA ILE A 146 -20.89 -5.48 10.27
C ILE A 146 -19.46 -5.22 10.75
N LEU A 147 -18.49 -6.01 10.31
CA LEU A 147 -17.08 -5.83 10.70
C LEU A 147 -16.53 -4.45 10.32
N ILE A 148 -16.84 -3.93 9.13
CA ILE A 148 -16.32 -2.63 8.69
C ILE A 148 -16.88 -1.45 9.50
N VAL A 149 -17.98 -1.64 10.22
CA VAL A 149 -18.56 -0.64 11.12
C VAL A 149 -18.09 -0.86 12.55
N ILE A 150 -18.14 -2.11 13.03
CA ILE A 150 -17.79 -2.45 14.41
C ILE A 150 -16.30 -2.21 14.68
N ILE A 151 -15.40 -2.59 13.77
CA ILE A 151 -13.95 -2.43 13.99
C ILE A 151 -13.58 -0.94 14.19
N PRO A 152 -13.92 -0.01 13.27
CA PRO A 152 -13.68 1.41 13.53
C PRO A 152 -14.40 1.93 14.78
N ALA A 153 -15.65 1.52 15.03
CA ALA A 153 -16.39 2.01 16.20
C ALA A 153 -15.70 1.60 17.52
N ILE A 154 -15.22 0.36 17.63
CA ILE A 154 -14.48 -0.12 18.80
C ILE A 154 -13.16 0.64 18.95
N ILE A 155 -12.38 0.79 17.87
CA ILE A 155 -11.07 1.46 17.94
C ILE A 155 -11.25 2.94 18.30
N LEU A 156 -12.21 3.63 17.69
CA LEU A 156 -12.55 5.01 18.01
C LEU A 156 -13.05 5.16 19.45
N PHE A 157 -13.87 4.22 19.94
CA PHE A 157 -14.31 4.21 21.32
C PHE A 157 -13.14 4.04 22.30
N ILE A 158 -12.22 3.10 22.04
CA ILE A 158 -11.01 2.91 22.83
C ILE A 158 -10.18 4.20 22.82
N SER A 159 -9.95 4.78 21.64
CA SER A 159 -9.19 6.01 21.49
C SER A 159 -9.82 7.17 22.28
N TYR A 160 -11.13 7.34 22.19
CA TYR A 160 -11.85 8.34 22.98
C TYR A 160 -11.74 8.08 24.49
N TYR A 161 -11.95 6.84 24.91
CA TYR A 161 -11.94 6.46 26.32
C TYR A 161 -10.59 6.69 26.99
N PHE A 162 -9.48 6.38 26.30
CA PHE A 162 -8.14 6.54 26.87
C PHE A 162 -7.63 7.98 26.80
N PHE A 163 -7.95 8.72 25.74
CA PHE A 163 -7.30 10.01 25.48
C PHE A 163 -8.20 11.23 25.63
N LEU A 164 -9.52 11.09 25.44
CA LEU A 164 -10.41 12.24 25.28
C LEU A 164 -11.55 12.33 26.32
N ARG A 165 -11.84 11.26 27.07
CA ARG A 165 -12.97 11.23 28.03
C ARG A 165 -12.91 12.30 29.11
N ALA A 166 -11.70 12.70 29.50
CA ALA A 166 -11.41 13.65 30.57
C ALA A 166 -10.83 14.95 30.00
N TYR A 167 -11.03 15.20 28.71
CA TYR A 167 -10.51 16.38 28.05
C TYR A 167 -11.22 17.65 28.57
N GLU A 168 -10.45 18.62 29.03
CA GLU A 168 -10.95 19.90 29.51
C GLU A 168 -10.83 20.95 28.41
N PHE A 169 -11.95 21.58 28.06
CA PHE A 169 -11.97 22.67 27.08
C PHE A 169 -11.61 23.98 27.76
N ASP A 170 -10.42 24.50 27.48
CA ASP A 170 -9.99 25.82 27.97
C ASP A 170 -10.59 26.99 27.17
N GLY A 171 -11.08 26.72 25.95
CA GLY A 171 -11.67 27.71 25.05
C GLY A 171 -10.68 28.71 24.43
N VAL A 172 -9.38 28.53 24.65
CA VAL A 172 -8.33 29.50 24.29
C VAL A 172 -7.71 29.19 22.93
N SER A 173 -7.45 27.90 22.64
CA SER A 173 -6.70 27.49 21.45
C SER A 173 -7.48 26.49 20.58
N PRO A 174 -8.31 26.95 19.63
CA PRO A 174 -9.08 26.06 18.75
C PRO A 174 -8.21 25.10 17.92
N LEU A 175 -6.99 25.52 17.54
CA LEU A 175 -6.06 24.67 16.80
C LEU A 175 -5.52 23.52 17.67
N GLN A 176 -5.23 23.80 18.93
CA GLN A 176 -4.81 22.79 19.89
C GLN A 176 -5.93 21.76 20.10
N VAL A 177 -7.15 22.22 20.35
CA VAL A 177 -8.33 21.33 20.46
C VAL A 177 -8.50 20.47 19.21
N PHE A 178 -8.32 21.05 18.02
CA PHE A 178 -8.40 20.30 16.77
C PHE A 178 -7.34 19.18 16.70
N LEU A 179 -6.09 19.45 17.07
CA LEU A 179 -5.02 18.46 17.04
C LEU A 179 -5.15 17.42 18.16
N ASP A 180 -5.56 17.84 19.36
CA ASP A 180 -5.78 16.96 20.51
C ASP A 180 -6.81 15.87 20.21
N PHE A 181 -7.86 16.21 19.45
CA PHE A 181 -8.81 15.21 18.93
C PHE A 181 -8.30 14.54 17.65
N GLY A 182 -7.66 15.32 16.79
CA GLY A 182 -7.21 14.90 15.47
C GLY A 182 -6.21 13.76 15.52
N TYR A 183 -5.20 13.83 16.39
CA TYR A 183 -4.19 12.78 16.54
C TYR A 183 -4.80 11.42 16.92
N PRO A 184 -5.40 11.26 18.12
CA PRO A 184 -5.94 9.98 18.55
C PRO A 184 -7.01 9.43 17.59
N LEU A 185 -7.95 10.28 17.15
CA LEU A 185 -9.03 9.82 16.27
C LEU A 185 -8.54 9.54 14.83
N GLY A 186 -7.67 10.38 14.29
CA GLY A 186 -7.09 10.17 12.96
C GLY A 186 -6.23 8.91 12.91
N GLN A 187 -5.46 8.65 13.98
CA GLN A 187 -4.69 7.43 14.14
C GLN A 187 -5.58 6.19 14.21
N ALA A 188 -6.64 6.26 15.01
CA ALA A 188 -7.66 5.22 15.09
C ALA A 188 -8.31 4.93 13.72
N ILE A 189 -8.58 5.97 12.92
CA ILE A 189 -9.19 5.81 11.59
C ILE A 189 -8.25 5.05 10.64
N TYR A 190 -6.98 5.45 10.51
CA TYR A 190 -6.10 4.73 9.58
C TYR A 190 -5.83 3.30 10.06
N LEU A 191 -5.76 3.04 11.37
CA LEU A 191 -5.65 1.68 11.91
C LEU A 191 -6.86 0.84 11.52
N ALA A 192 -8.06 1.38 11.76
CA ALA A 192 -9.31 0.68 11.46
C ALA A 192 -9.42 0.36 9.97
N LEU A 193 -8.98 1.27 9.10
CA LEU A 193 -8.87 1.05 7.67
C LEU A 193 -7.83 -0.04 7.34
N ALA A 194 -6.64 0.00 7.93
CA ALA A 194 -5.60 -1.00 7.70
C ALA A 194 -6.10 -2.41 8.05
N ILE A 195 -6.72 -2.58 9.22
CA ILE A 195 -7.29 -3.86 9.67
C ILE A 195 -8.45 -4.28 8.75
N SER A 196 -9.35 -3.36 8.42
CA SER A 196 -10.48 -3.65 7.54
C SER A 196 -10.00 -4.09 6.16
N VAL A 197 -9.05 -3.38 5.56
CA VAL A 197 -8.47 -3.76 4.26
C VAL A 197 -7.76 -5.11 4.39
N PHE A 198 -7.02 -5.37 5.45
CA PHE A 198 -6.35 -6.66 5.65
C PHE A 198 -7.35 -7.82 5.71
N ILE A 199 -8.39 -7.71 6.53
CA ILE A 199 -9.43 -8.75 6.68
C ILE A 199 -10.21 -8.92 5.38
N LEU A 200 -10.71 -7.83 4.80
CA LEU A 200 -11.58 -7.88 3.62
C LEU A 200 -10.81 -8.34 2.38
N SER A 201 -9.54 -8.00 2.27
CA SER A 201 -8.69 -8.40 1.15
C SER A 201 -8.11 -9.80 1.32
N SER A 202 -8.03 -10.37 2.53
CA SER A 202 -7.35 -11.66 2.80
C SER A 202 -7.75 -12.83 1.88
N LYS A 203 -9.01 -12.86 1.41
CA LYS A 203 -9.52 -13.88 0.47
C LYS A 203 -9.24 -13.56 -0.99
N PHE A 204 -9.13 -12.27 -1.34
CA PHE A 204 -9.03 -11.80 -2.73
C PHE A 204 -7.60 -11.43 -3.13
N LEU A 205 -6.82 -10.96 -2.16
CA LEU A 205 -5.43 -10.59 -2.27
C LEU A 205 -4.58 -11.85 -2.41
N GLY A 206 -4.02 -12.03 -3.58
CA GLY A 206 -3.21 -13.19 -3.93
C GLY A 206 -2.10 -12.81 -4.88
N GLY A 207 -1.51 -13.84 -5.49
CA GLY A 207 -0.46 -13.65 -6.47
C GLY A 207 0.78 -12.96 -5.90
N VAL A 208 1.51 -12.30 -6.79
CA VAL A 208 2.80 -11.65 -6.46
C VAL A 208 2.62 -10.45 -5.52
N LEU A 209 1.47 -9.76 -5.54
CA LEU A 209 1.24 -8.55 -4.75
C LEU A 209 0.89 -8.82 -3.27
N ARG A 210 0.49 -10.04 -2.90
CA ARG A 210 0.00 -10.34 -1.55
C ARG A 210 0.97 -9.94 -0.46
N SER A 211 2.23 -10.38 -0.57
CA SER A 211 3.25 -10.08 0.44
C SER A 211 3.50 -8.58 0.54
N SER A 212 3.61 -7.89 -0.59
CA SER A 212 3.90 -6.46 -0.65
C SER A 212 2.82 -5.63 0.04
N ILE A 213 1.54 -5.95 -0.21
CA ILE A 213 0.41 -5.27 0.42
C ILE A 213 0.30 -5.59 1.91
N SER A 214 0.55 -6.85 2.32
CA SER A 214 0.56 -7.20 3.75
C SER A 214 1.61 -6.41 4.53
N PHE A 215 2.81 -6.19 3.97
CA PHE A 215 3.84 -5.36 4.62
C PHE A 215 3.35 -3.92 4.85
N ILE A 216 2.73 -3.30 3.85
CA ILE A 216 2.18 -1.94 3.98
C ILE A 216 1.13 -1.87 5.10
N LEU A 217 0.20 -2.83 5.13
CA LEU A 217 -0.87 -2.85 6.14
C LEU A 217 -0.33 -3.12 7.55
N VAL A 218 0.65 -4.02 7.69
CA VAL A 218 1.34 -4.26 8.97
C VAL A 218 2.09 -3.02 9.42
N ALA A 219 2.76 -2.30 8.50
CA ALA A 219 3.47 -1.09 8.86
C ALA A 219 2.54 -0.02 9.44
N LEU A 220 1.32 0.15 8.89
CA LEU A 220 0.33 1.05 9.47
C LEU A 220 -0.09 0.62 10.89
N ILE A 221 -0.19 -0.67 11.16
CA ILE A 221 -0.47 -1.16 12.52
C ILE A 221 0.70 -0.82 13.46
N VAL A 222 1.94 -1.05 13.03
CA VAL A 222 3.13 -0.72 13.83
C VAL A 222 3.25 0.79 14.05
N GLN A 223 2.93 1.60 13.03
CA GLN A 223 2.85 3.06 13.13
C GLN A 223 1.87 3.48 14.22
N TYR A 224 0.67 2.89 14.23
CA TYR A 224 -0.32 3.18 15.27
C TYR A 224 0.18 2.81 16.67
N VAL A 225 0.90 1.70 16.80
CA VAL A 225 1.48 1.32 18.10
C VAL A 225 2.51 2.36 18.56
N ALA A 226 3.34 2.90 17.64
CA ALA A 226 4.27 3.97 17.95
C ALA A 226 3.54 5.26 18.37
N ASP A 227 2.55 5.66 17.57
CA ASP A 227 1.75 6.86 17.79
C ASP A 227 0.97 6.80 19.12
N TYR A 228 0.32 5.67 19.41
CA TYR A 228 -0.39 5.42 20.66
C TYR A 228 0.56 5.45 21.86
N ASN A 229 1.73 4.83 21.72
CA ASN A 229 2.75 4.82 22.76
C ASN A 229 3.28 6.24 23.02
N PHE A 230 3.54 7.03 21.99
CA PHE A 230 3.92 8.44 22.11
C PHE A 230 2.85 9.22 22.87
N LEU A 231 1.58 9.15 22.46
CA LEU A 231 0.50 9.88 23.11
C LEU A 231 0.32 9.47 24.58
N TYR A 232 0.40 8.17 24.86
CA TYR A 232 0.34 7.66 26.24
C TYR A 232 1.51 8.17 27.09
N GLN A 233 2.74 8.11 26.59
CA GLN A 233 3.91 8.57 27.33
C GLN A 233 3.90 10.10 27.55
N ALA A 234 3.50 10.86 26.53
CA ALA A 234 3.39 12.31 26.58
C ALA A 234 2.37 12.77 27.64
N LEU A 235 1.18 12.13 27.68
CA LEU A 235 0.15 12.43 28.69
C LEU A 235 0.59 12.13 30.12
N ASN A 236 1.45 11.13 30.32
CA ASN A 236 1.97 10.77 31.64
C ASN A 236 3.30 11.47 31.98
N GLY A 237 3.82 12.33 31.11
CA GLY A 237 5.12 13.01 31.31
C GLY A 237 6.31 12.06 31.38
N THR A 238 6.19 10.87 30.76
CA THR A 238 7.21 9.81 30.78
C THR A 238 7.97 9.68 29.47
N TRP A 239 7.60 10.47 28.47
CA TRP A 239 8.20 10.40 27.15
C TRP A 239 9.65 10.90 27.16
N VAL A 240 10.54 10.11 26.56
CA VAL A 240 11.97 10.41 26.45
C VAL A 240 12.43 10.17 25.01
N ASN A 241 13.28 11.07 24.50
CA ASN A 241 13.90 10.94 23.20
C ASN A 241 14.81 9.70 23.13
N GLY A 242 14.80 9.01 22.00
CA GLY A 242 15.63 7.84 21.76
C GLY A 242 15.22 6.59 22.52
N ASP A 243 14.08 6.63 23.23
CA ASP A 243 13.58 5.50 24.00
C ASP A 243 12.92 4.43 23.08
N TYR A 244 12.36 3.36 23.66
CA TYR A 244 11.72 2.27 22.92
C TYR A 244 10.57 2.74 22.02
N GLY A 245 9.91 3.87 22.34
CA GLY A 245 8.89 4.47 21.47
C GLY A 245 9.43 4.84 20.09
N ASP A 246 10.59 5.51 20.05
CA ASP A 246 11.29 5.84 18.80
C ASP A 246 11.75 4.59 18.04
N TYR A 247 12.08 3.51 18.74
CA TYR A 247 12.40 2.23 18.10
C TYR A 247 11.19 1.63 17.37
N ILE A 248 9.98 1.81 17.89
CA ILE A 248 8.75 1.37 17.21
C ILE A 248 8.51 2.21 15.94
N TYR A 249 8.81 3.52 15.95
CA TYR A 249 8.80 4.35 14.74
C TYR A 249 9.82 3.87 13.70
N LEU A 250 11.07 3.59 14.11
CA LEU A 250 12.09 2.99 13.24
C LEU A 250 11.58 1.69 12.60
N LEU A 251 10.94 0.82 13.38
CA LEU A 251 10.35 -0.42 12.87
C LEU A 251 9.24 -0.14 11.85
N SER A 252 8.31 0.77 12.17
CA SER A 252 7.23 1.17 11.28
C SER A 252 7.76 1.66 9.92
N TYR A 253 8.69 2.62 9.95
CA TYR A 253 9.27 3.20 8.75
C TYR A 253 10.00 2.15 7.91
N THR A 254 10.70 1.22 8.57
CA THR A 254 11.38 0.10 7.89
C THR A 254 10.39 -0.82 7.20
N VAL A 255 9.36 -1.28 7.91
CA VAL A 255 8.36 -2.20 7.35
C VAL A 255 7.58 -1.54 6.20
N LEU A 256 7.22 -0.26 6.33
CA LEU A 256 6.54 0.48 5.27
C LEU A 256 7.44 0.61 4.03
N SER A 257 8.70 1.02 4.22
CA SER A 257 9.69 1.15 3.15
C SER A 257 9.91 -0.17 2.40
N LEU A 258 10.05 -1.28 3.14
CA LEU A 258 10.17 -2.61 2.55
C LEU A 258 8.90 -3.02 1.80
N GLY A 259 7.71 -2.70 2.34
CA GLY A 259 6.44 -2.92 1.66
C GLY A 259 6.38 -2.22 0.30
N LEU A 260 6.74 -0.94 0.25
CA LEU A 260 6.79 -0.15 -0.98
C LEU A 260 7.79 -0.74 -1.99
N ILE A 261 9.01 -1.08 -1.56
CA ILE A 261 10.04 -1.71 -2.42
C ILE A 261 9.54 -3.04 -3.00
N LYS A 262 8.90 -3.89 -2.19
CA LYS A 262 8.34 -5.17 -2.62
C LYS A 262 7.20 -5.01 -3.64
N VAL A 263 6.44 -3.91 -3.61
CA VAL A 263 5.48 -3.60 -4.68
C VAL A 263 6.20 -3.32 -6.00
N GLY A 264 7.36 -2.66 -5.94
CA GLY A 264 8.28 -2.55 -7.07
C GLY A 264 8.67 -3.94 -7.60
N ASP A 265 9.21 -4.80 -6.76
CA ASP A 265 9.66 -6.14 -7.19
C ASP A 265 8.54 -6.98 -7.81
N ALA A 266 7.32 -6.84 -7.31
CA ALA A 266 6.15 -7.48 -7.89
C ALA A 266 5.92 -7.03 -9.35
N PHE A 267 6.11 -5.75 -9.65
CA PHE A 267 6.04 -5.23 -11.03
C PHE A 267 7.07 -5.94 -11.92
N TYR A 268 8.31 -6.05 -11.43
CA TYR A 268 9.40 -6.65 -12.20
C TYR A 268 9.17 -8.14 -12.44
N ARG A 269 8.87 -8.91 -11.38
CA ARG A 269 8.55 -10.34 -11.51
C ARG A 269 7.46 -10.54 -12.54
N THR A 270 6.41 -9.73 -12.49
CA THR A 270 5.30 -9.83 -13.42
C THR A 270 5.70 -9.51 -14.87
N LYS A 271 6.49 -8.46 -15.08
CA LYS A 271 6.93 -8.03 -16.42
C LYS A 271 7.90 -9.01 -17.08
N PHE A 272 8.76 -9.68 -16.30
CA PHE A 272 9.90 -10.45 -16.82
C PHE A 272 9.87 -11.96 -16.50
N SER A 273 8.91 -12.45 -15.71
CA SER A 273 8.89 -13.86 -15.27
C SER A 273 8.67 -14.89 -16.39
N GLU A 274 8.28 -14.53 -17.62
CA GLU A 274 7.92 -15.55 -18.61
C GLU A 274 8.30 -15.21 -20.05
N SER A 275 9.60 -15.32 -20.33
CA SER A 275 10.11 -15.73 -21.66
C SER A 275 10.13 -17.25 -21.83
N THR A 276 9.57 -18.03 -20.90
CA THR A 276 9.70 -19.50 -20.88
C THR A 276 8.53 -20.14 -20.13
N LYS A 277 7.52 -20.57 -20.88
CA LYS A 277 6.83 -21.86 -20.73
C LYS A 277 5.82 -22.00 -21.87
N ASP A 278 6.22 -22.75 -22.88
CA ASP A 278 5.36 -23.26 -23.94
C ASP A 278 4.19 -24.02 -23.31
N ILE A 279 2.98 -23.61 -23.68
CA ILE A 279 1.81 -24.47 -23.59
C ILE A 279 1.93 -25.40 -24.79
N SER A 280 2.02 -26.70 -24.52
CA SER A 280 2.06 -27.77 -25.51
C SER A 280 0.88 -27.64 -26.48
N GLU A 281 1.22 -27.60 -27.76
CA GLU A 281 0.30 -27.51 -28.89
C GLU A 281 -0.63 -28.73 -28.96
N GLU A 282 -1.93 -28.48 -28.88
CA GLU A 282 -2.94 -29.30 -29.53
C GLU A 282 -3.64 -28.40 -30.54
N ASN A 283 -3.13 -28.40 -31.77
CA ASN A 283 -3.59 -27.56 -32.87
C ASN A 283 -4.95 -28.03 -33.40
N LEU A 284 -6.02 -27.54 -32.80
CA LEU A 284 -7.33 -27.41 -33.47
C LEU A 284 -7.38 -26.05 -34.15
N ALA A 285 -7.77 -26.01 -35.44
CA ALA A 285 -8.01 -24.77 -36.15
C ALA A 285 -9.17 -24.01 -35.46
N LEU A 286 -8.82 -23.07 -34.60
CA LEU A 286 -9.79 -22.24 -33.90
C LEU A 286 -10.29 -21.14 -34.83
N ASN A 287 -11.57 -20.85 -34.64
CA ASN A 287 -12.35 -19.88 -35.34
C ASN A 287 -12.20 -18.53 -34.57
N THR A 288 -12.27 -17.36 -35.24
CA THR A 288 -11.91 -16.04 -34.65
C THR A 288 -12.57 -15.76 -33.29
N PRO A 289 -13.88 -16.00 -33.07
CA PRO A 289 -14.53 -15.86 -31.78
C PRO A 289 -13.97 -16.77 -30.68
N GLU A 290 -13.57 -18.00 -30.99
CA GLU A 290 -12.94 -18.91 -30.04
C GLU A 290 -11.58 -18.38 -29.62
N ILE A 291 -10.76 -17.91 -30.57
CA ILE A 291 -9.46 -17.28 -30.28
C ILE A 291 -9.67 -16.07 -29.35
N LEU A 292 -10.61 -15.18 -29.67
CA LEU A 292 -10.91 -14.00 -28.84
C LEU A 292 -11.43 -14.38 -27.44
N THR A 293 -12.23 -15.45 -27.34
CA THR A 293 -12.70 -15.96 -26.04
C THR A 293 -11.53 -16.51 -25.21
N GLN A 294 -10.61 -17.25 -25.83
CA GLN A 294 -9.40 -17.74 -25.15
C GLN A 294 -8.47 -16.59 -24.74
N ILE A 295 -8.40 -15.50 -25.51
CA ILE A 295 -7.66 -14.30 -25.13
C ILE A 295 -8.23 -13.71 -23.83
N ILE A 296 -9.55 -13.54 -23.73
CA ILE A 296 -10.20 -13.03 -22.51
C ILE A 296 -9.81 -13.89 -21.30
N LEU A 297 -9.97 -15.21 -21.42
CA LEU A 297 -9.68 -16.13 -20.33
C LEU A 297 -8.19 -16.09 -19.92
N SER A 298 -7.29 -16.07 -20.91
CA SER A 298 -5.84 -16.00 -20.70
C SER A 298 -5.44 -14.72 -19.98
N ILE A 299 -6.03 -13.57 -20.36
CA ILE A 299 -5.81 -12.29 -19.68
C ILE A 299 -6.24 -12.39 -18.21
N ILE A 300 -7.44 -12.90 -17.92
CA ILE A 300 -7.95 -12.99 -16.54
C ILE A 300 -7.04 -13.87 -15.68
N LYS A 301 -6.70 -15.08 -16.15
CA LYS A 301 -5.81 -16.01 -15.44
C LYS A 301 -4.42 -15.41 -15.21
N ARG A 302 -3.93 -14.64 -16.18
CA ARG A 302 -2.64 -13.95 -16.03
C ARG A 302 -2.70 -12.86 -14.96
N GLN A 303 -3.75 -12.06 -14.95
CA GLN A 303 -3.94 -11.00 -13.95
C GLN A 303 -4.16 -11.59 -12.55
N GLU A 304 -4.81 -12.75 -12.43
CA GLU A 304 -4.95 -13.47 -11.17
C GLU A 304 -3.59 -13.85 -10.56
N LYS A 305 -2.63 -14.30 -11.37
CA LYS A 305 -1.27 -14.59 -10.88
C LYS A 305 -0.58 -13.35 -10.28
N VAL A 306 -0.98 -12.14 -10.70
CA VAL A 306 -0.41 -10.87 -10.24
C VAL A 306 -1.11 -10.39 -8.97
N ALA A 307 -2.44 -10.29 -9.01
CA ALA A 307 -3.24 -9.61 -8.00
C ALA A 307 -4.14 -10.54 -7.15
N GLY A 308 -4.24 -11.82 -7.53
CA GLY A 308 -5.13 -12.80 -6.92
C GLY A 308 -6.55 -12.77 -7.49
N GLN A 309 -7.49 -13.33 -6.74
CA GLN A 309 -8.88 -13.52 -7.14
C GLN A 309 -9.62 -12.23 -7.48
N ILE A 310 -9.10 -11.07 -7.09
CA ILE A 310 -9.65 -9.78 -7.52
C ILE A 310 -9.70 -9.64 -9.04
N ALA A 311 -8.78 -10.28 -9.78
CA ALA A 311 -8.80 -10.24 -11.25
C ALA A 311 -10.13 -10.77 -11.82
N TRP A 312 -10.66 -11.85 -11.26
CA TRP A 312 -11.93 -12.45 -11.68
C TRP A 312 -13.13 -11.58 -11.31
N GLU A 313 -13.10 -10.91 -10.16
CA GLU A 313 -14.17 -9.99 -9.77
C GLU A 313 -14.24 -8.76 -10.68
N GLU A 314 -13.09 -8.22 -11.05
CA GLU A 314 -13.02 -7.11 -12.01
C GLU A 314 -13.43 -7.54 -13.42
N ALA A 315 -13.19 -8.81 -13.78
CA ALA A 315 -13.71 -9.37 -15.03
C ALA A 315 -15.24 -9.49 -15.02
N LYS A 316 -15.87 -9.85 -13.88
CA LYS A 316 -17.35 -9.88 -13.75
C LYS A 316 -17.98 -8.52 -14.00
N ASP A 317 -17.32 -7.44 -13.60
CA ASP A 317 -17.82 -6.07 -13.81
C ASP A 317 -17.81 -5.66 -15.30
N VAL A 318 -16.95 -6.28 -16.13
CA VAL A 318 -16.86 -6.02 -17.58
C VAL A 318 -17.69 -7.02 -18.39
N LEU A 319 -17.57 -8.31 -18.08
CA LEU A 319 -18.19 -9.41 -18.84
C LEU A 319 -19.64 -9.69 -18.43
N GLY A 320 -20.04 -9.23 -17.24
CA GLY A 320 -21.29 -9.59 -16.59
C GLY A 320 -21.13 -10.75 -15.60
N LYS A 321 -21.87 -10.69 -14.50
CA LYS A 321 -21.73 -11.65 -13.38
C LYS A 321 -22.00 -13.09 -13.77
N ASP A 322 -22.98 -13.32 -14.64
CA ASP A 322 -23.37 -14.67 -15.08
C ASP A 322 -22.43 -15.25 -16.14
N ALA A 323 -21.53 -14.43 -16.69
CA ALA A 323 -20.61 -14.82 -17.74
C ALA A 323 -19.26 -15.35 -17.21
N VAL A 324 -19.05 -15.37 -15.89
CA VAL A 324 -17.78 -15.74 -15.27
C VAL A 324 -18.01 -16.74 -14.14
N ASP A 325 -17.60 -17.99 -14.35
CA ASP A 325 -17.54 -19.01 -13.29
C ASP A 325 -16.11 -19.08 -12.76
N GLN A 326 -15.89 -18.37 -11.65
CA GLN A 326 -14.59 -18.30 -11.01
C GLN A 326 -14.17 -19.64 -10.36
N GLN A 327 -15.11 -20.48 -9.94
CA GLN A 327 -14.76 -21.75 -9.29
C GLN A 327 -14.28 -22.77 -10.32
N LYS A 328 -14.85 -22.73 -11.52
CA LYS A 328 -14.42 -23.57 -12.66
C LYS A 328 -13.33 -22.93 -13.51
N GLU A 329 -12.97 -21.68 -13.24
CA GLU A 329 -12.10 -20.85 -14.09
C GLU A 329 -12.56 -20.81 -15.55
N GLU A 330 -13.87 -20.63 -15.76
CA GLU A 330 -14.54 -20.64 -17.06
C GLU A 330 -15.29 -19.34 -17.34
N ILE A 331 -15.47 -19.03 -18.63
CA ILE A 331 -16.29 -17.90 -19.09
C ILE A 331 -17.39 -18.35 -20.05
N LEU A 332 -18.59 -17.82 -19.86
CA LEU A 332 -19.79 -18.13 -20.64
C LEU A 332 -20.39 -16.86 -21.23
N ILE A 333 -19.81 -16.41 -22.34
CA ILE A 333 -20.27 -15.22 -23.06
C ILE A 333 -21.44 -15.61 -23.98
N LYS A 334 -22.60 -14.96 -23.79
CA LYS A 334 -23.84 -15.21 -24.56
C LYS A 334 -23.74 -14.71 -26.00
N ASP A 335 -23.27 -13.47 -26.20
CA ASP A 335 -23.01 -12.90 -27.54
C ASP A 335 -21.52 -13.07 -27.88
N ARG A 336 -21.23 -14.07 -28.71
CA ARG A 336 -19.86 -14.38 -29.17
C ARG A 336 -19.52 -13.73 -30.51
N SER A 337 -20.23 -12.68 -30.93
CA SER A 337 -19.82 -11.93 -32.12
C SER A 337 -18.42 -11.35 -31.93
N SER A 338 -17.57 -11.41 -32.96
CA SER A 338 -16.18 -10.92 -32.88
C SER A 338 -16.11 -9.44 -32.49
N SER A 339 -17.11 -8.63 -32.89
CA SER A 339 -17.23 -7.22 -32.50
C SER A 339 -17.44 -7.06 -30.98
N ASN A 340 -18.33 -7.85 -30.39
CA ASN A 340 -18.57 -7.83 -28.96
C ASN A 340 -17.34 -8.32 -28.18
N LEU A 341 -16.72 -9.43 -28.61
CA LEU A 341 -15.56 -9.99 -27.93
C LEU A 341 -14.36 -9.02 -27.91
N LYS A 342 -14.08 -8.30 -29.01
CA LYS A 342 -13.05 -7.25 -29.04
C LYS A 342 -13.37 -6.14 -28.02
N LYS A 343 -14.62 -5.66 -27.98
CA LYS A 343 -15.05 -4.64 -26.99
C LYS A 343 -14.88 -5.12 -25.55
N LEU A 344 -15.17 -6.39 -25.27
CA LEU A 344 -14.99 -6.97 -23.95
C LEU A 344 -13.51 -7.05 -23.57
N ILE A 345 -12.62 -7.43 -24.50
CA ILE A 345 -11.17 -7.40 -24.29
C ILE A 345 -10.69 -5.98 -24.00
N ASP A 346 -11.09 -5.01 -24.82
CA ASP A 346 -10.69 -3.61 -24.64
C ASP A 346 -11.18 -3.04 -23.30
N GLY A 347 -12.42 -3.32 -22.93
CA GLY A 347 -12.98 -2.97 -21.63
C GLY A 347 -12.22 -3.62 -20.47
N LEU A 348 -11.85 -4.90 -20.61
CA LEU A 348 -11.14 -5.67 -19.59
C LEU A 348 -9.72 -5.13 -19.37
N VAL A 349 -8.97 -4.92 -20.46
CA VAL A 349 -7.61 -4.36 -20.40
C VAL A 349 -7.64 -2.94 -19.81
N PHE A 350 -8.61 -2.12 -20.23
CA PHE A 350 -8.80 -0.79 -19.67
C PHE A 350 -9.11 -0.84 -18.17
N ARG A 351 -9.98 -1.75 -17.73
CA ARG A 351 -10.32 -1.92 -16.31
C ARG A 351 -9.09 -2.28 -15.48
N TYR A 352 -8.29 -3.24 -15.91
CA TYR A 352 -7.06 -3.60 -15.20
C TYR A 352 -6.03 -2.47 -15.22
N LYS A 353 -5.93 -1.70 -16.33
CA LYS A 353 -5.07 -0.52 -16.39
C LYS A 353 -5.44 0.54 -15.34
N GLN A 354 -6.73 0.79 -15.11
CA GLN A 354 -7.16 1.75 -14.09
C GLN A 354 -6.78 1.32 -12.67
N LEU A 355 -6.69 0.01 -12.40
CA LEU A 355 -6.33 -0.51 -11.08
C LEU A 355 -4.81 -0.61 -10.91
N PHE A 356 -4.14 -1.21 -11.87
CA PHE A 356 -2.75 -1.67 -11.80
C PHE A 356 -1.80 -0.93 -12.75
N GLY A 357 -2.28 0.09 -13.46
CA GLY A 357 -1.46 0.92 -14.36
C GLY A 357 -1.01 0.20 -15.62
N ASP A 358 0.06 0.70 -16.23
CA ASP A 358 0.52 0.24 -17.54
C ASP A 358 1.05 -1.21 -17.53
N LEU A 359 1.48 -1.72 -16.36
CA LEU A 359 1.85 -3.13 -16.21
C LEU A 359 0.72 -4.07 -16.60
N ALA A 360 -0.53 -3.74 -16.22
CA ALA A 360 -1.65 -4.59 -16.56
C ALA A 360 -1.84 -4.73 -18.07
N ILE A 361 -1.50 -3.70 -18.86
CA ILE A 361 -1.54 -3.78 -20.32
C ILE A 361 -0.47 -4.76 -20.81
N GLU A 362 0.76 -4.63 -20.32
CA GLU A 362 1.86 -5.52 -20.70
C GLU A 362 1.55 -6.98 -20.33
N VAL A 363 0.97 -7.20 -19.15
CA VAL A 363 0.49 -8.51 -18.69
C VAL A 363 -0.57 -9.08 -19.62
N SER A 364 -1.54 -8.26 -20.04
CA SER A 364 -2.58 -8.67 -20.96
C SER A 364 -2.05 -8.97 -22.37
N LYS A 365 -1.14 -8.14 -22.89
CA LYS A 365 -0.47 -8.37 -24.19
C LYS A 365 0.34 -9.66 -24.18
N ASN A 366 1.08 -9.91 -23.12
CA ASN A 366 1.85 -11.15 -22.96
C ASN A 366 0.93 -12.38 -22.85
N ALA A 367 -0.18 -12.27 -22.12
CA ALA A 367 -1.15 -13.37 -22.00
C ALA A 367 -1.80 -13.73 -23.34
N ALA A 368 -1.98 -12.75 -24.22
CA ALA A 368 -2.63 -12.92 -25.52
C ALA A 368 -1.65 -13.24 -26.67
N ARG A 369 -0.33 -13.19 -26.43
CA ARG A 369 0.68 -13.11 -27.51
C ARG A 369 0.59 -14.20 -28.57
N ASN A 370 0.44 -15.46 -28.16
CA ASN A 370 0.40 -16.59 -29.08
C ASN A 370 -0.90 -16.60 -29.88
N LEU A 371 -2.03 -16.34 -29.22
CA LEU A 371 -3.36 -16.27 -29.82
C LEU A 371 -3.51 -15.08 -30.78
N LEU A 372 -2.82 -13.97 -30.52
CA LEU A 372 -2.80 -12.80 -31.40
C LEU A 372 -2.07 -13.08 -32.73
N ALA A 373 -1.14 -14.04 -32.78
CA ALA A 373 -0.45 -14.39 -34.01
C ALA A 373 -1.38 -15.08 -35.04
N GLU A 374 -2.52 -15.61 -34.58
CA GLU A 374 -3.54 -16.27 -35.40
C GLU A 374 -4.59 -15.29 -35.96
N LEU A 375 -4.57 -14.02 -35.54
CA LEU A 375 -5.57 -13.01 -35.94
C LEU A 375 -5.05 -12.05 -37.00
N SER A 376 -5.94 -11.59 -37.89
CA SER A 376 -5.63 -10.45 -38.76
C SER A 376 -5.50 -9.14 -37.96
N LYS A 377 -4.94 -8.11 -38.61
CA LYS A 377 -4.79 -6.78 -38.01
C LYS A 377 -6.15 -6.13 -37.71
N GLU A 378 -7.17 -6.39 -38.52
CA GLU A 378 -8.55 -5.94 -38.29
C GLU A 378 -9.24 -6.73 -37.17
N GLU A 379 -8.83 -7.98 -36.97
CA GLU A 379 -9.35 -8.87 -35.92
C GLU A 379 -8.75 -8.60 -34.55
N THR A 380 -7.57 -7.98 -34.50
CA THR A 380 -6.86 -7.63 -33.26
C THR A 380 -7.59 -6.52 -32.47
N PRO A 381 -7.90 -6.74 -31.17
CA PRO A 381 -8.46 -5.71 -30.27
C PRO A 381 -7.55 -4.49 -30.13
N GLU A 382 -8.12 -3.29 -29.99
CA GLU A 382 -7.32 -2.04 -30.01
C GLU A 382 -6.35 -1.93 -28.83
N SER A 383 -6.76 -2.38 -27.65
CA SER A 383 -5.95 -2.36 -26.43
C SER A 383 -4.74 -3.31 -26.49
N LEU A 384 -4.74 -4.27 -27.41
CA LEU A 384 -3.70 -5.28 -27.59
C LEU A 384 -2.78 -5.00 -28.79
N LYS A 385 -3.13 -4.04 -29.64
CA LYS A 385 -2.19 -3.43 -30.62
C LYS A 385 -1.09 -2.71 -29.84
#